data_AF-A0AAX2JA46-F1
#
_entry.id   AF-A0AAX2JA46-F1
#
_cell.length_a   1.000
_cell.length_b   1.000
_cell.length_c   1.000
_cell.angle_alpha   90.00
_cell.angle_beta   90.00
_cell.angle_gamma   90.00
#
_symmetry.space_group_name_H-M   'P 1'
#
loop_
_entity.id
_entity.type
_entity.pdbx_description
1 polymer ?
#
loop_
_entity_poly.entity_id
_entity_poly.type
_entity_poly.pdbx_seq_one_letter_code
_entity_poly.pdbx_strand_id
1 'polypeptide(L)'
;MTTNKIRNFQLFKQQKSDDCWIASCKMTIDYLNNTNYNYANLLKKAGTISTGKQGGYDGILELLHLAAPTLSYQGEIVIDKTIDDFKNLIIKNIDNNRPVIVGLPGHAVVIIGYDSVSRVFITADPYTGKENQIKYGSVITDICYSLK
;
A
#
# COMPACT_ATOMS: atom_id res chain seq x y z
N MET A 1 19.02 -6.54 15.77
CA MET A 1 17.60 -6.56 15.37
C MET A 1 17.55 -6.79 13.87
N THR A 2 16.85 -7.81 13.38
CA THR A 2 16.78 -8.19 11.95
C THR A 2 15.55 -7.62 11.23
N THR A 3 14.64 -7.03 12.00
CA THR A 3 13.44 -6.36 11.49
C THR A 3 13.75 -4.89 11.20
N ASN A 4 13.57 -4.46 9.95
CA ASN A 4 13.56 -3.06 9.56
C ASN A 4 12.12 -2.61 9.30
N LYS A 5 11.76 -1.42 9.79
CA LYS A 5 10.38 -0.93 9.72
C LYS A 5 10.34 0.60 9.73
N ILE A 6 9.43 1.14 8.93
CA ILE A 6 9.06 2.55 8.91
C ILE A 6 8.50 2.95 10.29
N ARG A 7 9.06 4.02 10.86
CA ARG A 7 8.62 4.57 12.15
C ARG A 7 7.44 5.52 11.96
N ASN A 8 6.61 5.66 12.99
CA ASN A 8 5.47 6.60 13.04
C ASN A 8 4.37 6.37 11.99
N PHE A 9 4.37 5.22 11.30
CA PHE A 9 3.30 4.85 10.38
C PHE A 9 2.00 4.59 11.15
N GLN A 10 0.92 5.28 10.77
CA GLN A 10 -0.37 5.14 11.45
C GLN A 10 -1.22 4.05 10.78
N LEU A 11 -1.68 3.09 11.58
CA LEU A 11 -2.55 2.02 11.12
C LEU A 11 -4.00 2.51 11.02
N PHE A 12 -4.71 2.07 9.99
CA PHE A 12 -6.10 2.45 9.76
C PHE A 12 -6.92 1.22 9.35
N LYS A 13 -8.07 1.01 10.00
CA LYS A 13 -9.03 -0.03 9.64
C LYS A 13 -10.03 0.52 8.63
N GLN A 14 -10.24 -0.20 7.53
CA GLN A 14 -11.25 0.15 6.54
C GLN A 14 -12.67 0.15 7.15
N GLN A 15 -13.55 0.97 6.57
CA GLN A 15 -14.92 1.13 7.08
C GLN A 15 -15.94 0.19 6.40
N LYS A 16 -15.69 -0.22 5.15
CA LYS A 16 -16.49 -1.20 4.40
C LYS A 16 -15.64 -2.35 3.91
N SER A 17 -16.23 -3.46 3.47
CA SER A 17 -15.51 -4.69 3.09
C SER A 17 -14.61 -4.55 1.86
N ASP A 18 -14.98 -3.67 0.93
CA ASP A 18 -14.36 -3.43 -0.38
C ASP A 18 -13.40 -2.23 -0.41
N ASP A 19 -13.18 -1.60 0.74
CA ASP A 19 -12.44 -0.36 0.89
C ASP A 19 -10.91 -0.54 1.05
N CYS A 20 -10.38 -1.76 0.97
CA CYS A 20 -8.97 -2.06 1.31
C CYS A 20 -7.95 -1.20 0.56
N TRP A 21 -8.20 -0.97 -0.73
CA TRP A 21 -7.37 -0.11 -1.57
C TRP A 21 -7.44 1.36 -1.17
N ILE A 22 -8.62 1.86 -0.79
CA ILE A 22 -8.85 3.24 -0.32
C ILE A 22 -8.16 3.45 1.03
N ALA A 23 -8.34 2.53 1.96
CA ALA A 23 -7.69 2.54 3.27
C ALA A 23 -6.16 2.47 3.15
N SER A 24 -5.64 1.65 2.22
CA SER A 24 -4.20 1.58 1.92
C SER A 24 -3.66 2.90 1.35
N CYS A 25 -4.40 3.54 0.44
CA CYS A 25 -4.07 4.89 -0.04
C CYS A 25 -4.05 5.91 1.11
N LYS A 26 -5.05 5.88 2.00
CA LYS A 26 -5.13 6.78 3.15
C LYS A 26 -3.89 6.69 4.03
N MET A 27 -3.54 5.49 4.48
CA MET A 27 -2.36 5.29 5.34
C MET A 27 -1.07 5.77 4.67
N THR A 28 -0.93 5.49 3.37
CA THR A 28 0.24 5.90 2.58
C THR A 28 0.33 7.42 2.45
N ILE A 29 -0.78 8.10 2.15
CA ILE A 29 -0.85 9.57 2.04
C ILE A 29 -0.59 10.23 3.39
N ASP A 30 -1.24 9.74 4.45
CA ASP A 30 -1.07 10.26 5.80
C ASP A 30 0.39 10.25 6.22
N TYR A 31 1.06 9.13 5.96
CA TYR A 31 2.47 8.98 6.26
C TYR A 31 3.36 9.92 5.42
N LEU A 32 3.20 9.90 4.09
CA LEU A 32 4.09 10.64 3.19
C LEU A 32 3.92 12.16 3.27
N ASN A 33 2.70 12.65 3.53
CA ASN A 33 2.45 14.09 3.67
C ASN A 33 2.44 14.57 5.12
N ASN A 34 2.64 13.69 6.10
CA ASN A 34 2.45 13.99 7.52
C ASN A 34 1.07 14.62 7.78
N THR A 35 0.02 14.00 7.24
CA THR A 35 -1.37 14.47 7.32
C THR A 35 -2.25 13.47 8.06
N ASN A 36 -3.45 13.91 8.46
CA ASN A 36 -4.55 13.02 8.77
C ASN A 36 -5.68 13.24 7.76
N TYR A 37 -5.53 12.66 6.58
CA TYR A 37 -6.45 12.81 5.48
C TYR A 37 -7.85 12.34 5.88
N ASN A 38 -8.85 13.18 5.64
CA ASN A 38 -10.23 12.85 5.96
C ASN A 38 -10.71 11.69 5.07
N TYR A 39 -11.04 10.56 5.69
CA TYR A 39 -11.41 9.34 4.95
C TYR A 39 -12.68 9.49 4.12
N ALA A 40 -13.66 10.27 4.58
CA ALA A 40 -14.89 10.53 3.82
C ALA A 40 -14.61 11.34 2.53
N ASN A 41 -13.66 12.27 2.57
CA ASN A 41 -13.21 12.97 1.36
C ASN A 41 -12.48 12.04 0.40
N LEU A 42 -11.68 11.10 0.92
CA LEU A 42 -11.01 10.09 0.10
C LEU A 42 -12.02 9.15 -0.57
N LEU A 43 -13.05 8.70 0.15
CA LEU A 43 -14.16 7.92 -0.40
C LEU A 43 -14.89 8.67 -1.53
N LYS A 44 -15.14 9.98 -1.37
CA LYS A 44 -15.75 10.80 -2.43
C LYS A 44 -14.88 10.84 -3.70
N LYS A 45 -13.55 10.96 -3.55
CA LYS A 45 -12.61 10.93 -4.69
C LYS A 45 -12.54 9.55 -5.33
N ALA A 46 -12.55 8.47 -4.53
CA ALA A 46 -12.61 7.12 -5.05
C ALA A 46 -13.88 6.88 -5.90
N GLY A 47 -15.01 7.49 -5.51
CA GLY A 47 -16.26 7.44 -6.26
C GLY A 47 -16.23 8.12 -7.63
N THR A 48 -15.22 8.94 -7.95
CA THR A 48 -15.06 9.53 -9.29
C THR A 48 -14.24 8.66 -10.24
N ILE A 49 -13.57 7.63 -9.71
CA ILE A 49 -12.77 6.70 -10.50
C ILE A 49 -13.71 5.72 -11.22
N SER A 50 -13.48 5.52 -12.52
CA SER A 50 -14.29 4.61 -13.34
C SER A 50 -14.37 3.22 -12.73
N THR A 51 -15.56 2.63 -12.66
CA THR A 51 -15.83 1.36 -11.97
C THR A 51 -14.89 0.22 -12.39
N GLY A 52 -14.52 0.14 -13.67
CA GLY A 52 -13.59 -0.87 -14.19
C GLY A 52 -12.14 -0.78 -13.67
N LYS A 53 -11.78 0.31 -12.98
CA LYS A 53 -10.46 0.51 -12.38
C LYS A 53 -10.46 0.39 -10.85
N GLN A 54 -11.63 0.41 -10.22
CA GLN A 54 -11.73 0.44 -8.75
C GLN A 54 -11.14 -0.83 -8.14
N GLY A 55 -10.36 -0.67 -7.07
CA GLY A 55 -9.71 -1.79 -6.38
C GLY A 55 -8.49 -2.40 -7.09
N GLY A 56 -8.26 -2.08 -8.37
CA GLY A 56 -7.05 -2.46 -9.09
C GLY A 56 -5.98 -1.36 -9.08
N TYR A 57 -4.81 -1.69 -9.64
CA TYR A 57 -3.66 -0.78 -9.76
C TYR A 57 -4.03 0.61 -10.29
N ASP A 58 -4.73 0.68 -11.43
CA ASP A 58 -5.08 1.96 -12.06
C ASP A 58 -5.94 2.83 -11.13
N GLY A 59 -6.85 2.21 -10.37
CA GLY A 59 -7.66 2.92 -9.38
C GLY A 59 -6.85 3.39 -8.17
N ILE A 60 -5.91 2.58 -7.68
CA ILE A 60 -4.99 2.98 -6.60
C ILE A 60 -4.15 4.18 -7.04
N LEU A 61 -3.52 4.10 -8.21
CA LEU A 61 -2.66 5.18 -8.71
C LEU A 61 -3.46 6.46 -8.99
N GLU A 62 -4.64 6.34 -9.62
CA GLU A 62 -5.52 7.47 -9.88
C GLU A 62 -5.99 8.13 -8.58
N LEU A 63 -6.35 7.34 -7.55
CA LEU A 63 -6.75 7.87 -6.25
C LEU A 63 -5.60 8.60 -5.55
N LEU A 64 -4.39 8.05 -5.57
CA LEU A 64 -3.21 8.68 -4.99
C LEU A 64 -2.94 10.04 -5.65
N HIS A 65 -2.99 10.13 -6.99
CA HIS A 65 -2.81 11.39 -7.70
C HIS A 65 -3.94 12.40 -7.42
N LEU A 66 -5.20 11.96 -7.33
CA LEU A 66 -6.31 12.83 -6.99
C LEU A 66 -6.23 13.35 -5.55
N ALA A 67 -5.78 12.51 -4.62
CA ALA A 67 -5.78 12.82 -3.19
C ALA A 67 -4.53 13.58 -2.74
N ALA A 68 -3.38 13.29 -3.34
CA ALA A 68 -2.07 13.87 -3.04
C ALA A 68 -1.27 14.21 -4.32
N PRO A 69 -1.73 15.19 -5.13
CA PRO A 69 -1.14 15.48 -6.45
C PRO A 69 0.31 15.99 -6.40
N THR A 70 0.79 16.40 -5.23
CA THR A 70 2.18 16.85 -5.02
C THR A 70 3.16 15.70 -4.84
N LEU A 71 2.67 14.48 -4.59
CA LEU A 71 3.48 13.28 -4.46
C LEU A 71 3.59 12.57 -5.82
N SER A 72 4.77 12.02 -6.09
CA SER A 72 5.02 11.28 -7.33
C SER A 72 4.93 9.79 -7.03
N TYR A 73 3.97 9.10 -7.66
CA TYR A 73 3.76 7.68 -7.49
C TYR A 73 4.04 6.92 -8.78
N GLN A 74 4.51 5.69 -8.64
CA GLN A 74 4.60 4.72 -9.72
C GLN A 74 3.93 3.43 -9.25
N GLY A 75 3.33 2.70 -10.17
CA GLY A 75 3.12 1.29 -9.94
C GLY A 75 3.07 0.49 -11.22
N GLU A 76 2.84 -0.81 -11.03
CA GLU A 76 3.03 -1.82 -12.05
C GLU A 76 1.98 -2.91 -11.85
N ILE A 77 1.28 -3.28 -12.93
CA ILE A 77 0.47 -4.52 -12.95
C ILE A 77 1.42 -5.69 -13.02
N VAL A 78 1.12 -6.71 -12.21
CA VAL A 78 1.97 -7.87 -12.08
C VAL A 78 1.19 -9.13 -12.46
N ILE A 79 1.59 -9.74 -13.57
CA ILE A 79 1.04 -11.01 -14.04
C ILE A 79 2.10 -12.09 -13.80
N ASP A 80 1.70 -13.19 -13.18
CA ASP A 80 2.53 -14.37 -12.91
C ASP A 80 3.81 -14.09 -12.11
N LYS A 81 3.78 -13.11 -11.20
CA LYS A 81 4.91 -12.86 -10.27
C LYS A 81 4.51 -12.96 -8.80
N THR A 82 5.54 -13.04 -7.97
CA THR A 82 5.46 -13.11 -6.51
C THR A 82 6.07 -11.85 -5.91
N ILE A 83 5.88 -11.70 -4.60
CA ILE A 83 6.57 -10.67 -3.82
C ILE A 83 8.09 -10.75 -3.97
N ASP A 84 8.68 -11.95 -4.14
CA ASP A 84 10.13 -12.13 -4.18
C ASP A 84 10.74 -11.45 -5.42
N ASP A 85 9.98 -11.39 -6.52
CA ASP A 85 10.35 -10.68 -7.74
C ASP A 85 10.51 -9.16 -7.51
N PHE A 86 9.78 -8.60 -6.55
CA PHE A 86 9.83 -7.19 -6.18
C PHE A 86 10.55 -6.94 -4.84
N LYS A 87 11.09 -7.99 -4.19
CA LYS A 87 11.66 -7.89 -2.84
C LYS A 87 12.68 -6.77 -2.73
N ASN A 88 13.62 -6.69 -3.67
CA ASN A 88 14.69 -5.70 -3.62
C ASN A 88 14.15 -4.27 -3.79
N LEU A 89 13.11 -4.08 -4.60
CA LEU A 89 12.43 -2.81 -4.76
C LEU A 89 11.69 -2.43 -3.47
N ILE A 90 10.98 -3.37 -2.86
CA ILE A 90 10.25 -3.14 -1.61
C ILE A 90 11.23 -2.81 -0.49
N ILE A 91 12.28 -3.61 -0.29
CA ILE A 91 13.33 -3.36 0.70
C ILE A 91 13.95 -1.98 0.51
N LYS A 92 14.34 -1.63 -0.73
CA LYS A 92 14.89 -0.30 -1.04
C LYS A 92 13.92 0.81 -0.64
N ASN A 93 12.62 0.65 -0.89
CA ASN A 93 11.63 1.65 -0.49
C ASN A 93 11.53 1.76 1.05
N ILE A 94 11.44 0.63 1.77
CA ILE A 94 11.41 0.62 3.23
C ILE A 94 12.66 1.26 3.84
N ASP A 95 13.84 0.97 3.32
CA ASP A 95 15.11 1.56 3.77
C ASP A 95 15.15 3.08 3.56
N ASN A 96 14.43 3.59 2.55
CA ASN A 96 14.24 5.01 2.29
C ASN A 96 13.03 5.62 3.02
N ASN A 97 12.46 4.92 3.99
CA ASN A 97 11.24 5.32 4.70
C ASN A 97 10.06 5.57 3.75
N ARG A 98 9.88 4.73 2.73
CA ARG A 98 8.76 4.82 1.78
C ARG A 98 7.90 3.56 1.86
N PRO A 99 6.64 3.67 2.28
CA PRO A 99 5.73 2.53 2.28
C PRO A 99 5.39 2.11 0.85
N VAL A 100 5.02 0.84 0.68
CA VAL A 100 4.65 0.27 -0.62
C VAL A 100 3.28 -0.35 -0.52
N ILE A 101 2.33 0.08 -1.35
CA ILE A 101 1.03 -0.58 -1.49
C ILE A 101 1.23 -1.81 -2.38
N VAL A 102 0.72 -2.95 -1.95
CA VAL A 102 0.69 -4.18 -2.75
C VAL A 102 -0.72 -4.74 -2.82
N GLY A 103 -1.12 -5.12 -4.03
CA GLY A 103 -2.31 -5.90 -4.28
C GLY A 103 -2.05 -7.39 -4.06
N LEU A 104 -2.95 -8.02 -3.34
CA LEU A 104 -3.07 -9.46 -3.15
C LEU A 104 -4.41 -9.90 -3.79
N PRO A 105 -4.62 -11.20 -4.09
CA PRO A 105 -5.91 -11.65 -4.61
C PRO A 105 -7.10 -11.20 -3.74
N GLY A 106 -7.89 -10.25 -4.24
CA GLY A 106 -9.05 -9.68 -3.55
C GLY A 106 -8.75 -8.77 -2.36
N HIS A 107 -7.51 -8.28 -2.20
CA HIS A 107 -7.12 -7.43 -1.08
C HIS A 107 -5.98 -6.46 -1.43
N ALA A 108 -5.89 -5.33 -0.74
CA ALA A 108 -4.76 -4.41 -0.85
C ALA A 108 -4.22 -4.10 0.55
N VAL A 109 -2.89 -4.12 0.70
CA VAL A 109 -2.20 -3.86 1.97
C VAL A 109 -1.02 -2.91 1.75
N VAL A 110 -0.50 -2.32 2.83
CA VAL A 110 0.70 -1.48 2.77
C VAL A 110 1.86 -2.19 3.43
N ILE A 111 2.93 -2.49 2.70
CA ILE A 111 4.19 -2.96 3.29
C ILE A 111 4.89 -1.77 3.95
N ILE A 112 5.24 -1.95 5.22
CA ILE A 112 5.86 -0.92 6.08
C ILE A 112 7.15 -1.41 6.74
N GLY A 113 7.54 -2.66 6.51
CA GLY A 113 8.73 -3.25 7.09
C GLY A 113 9.04 -4.62 6.50
N TYR A 114 10.18 -5.19 6.89
CA TYR A 114 10.58 -6.54 6.54
C TYR A 114 11.45 -7.16 7.63
N ASP A 115 11.47 -8.49 7.67
CA ASP A 115 12.45 -9.28 8.40
C ASP A 115 13.10 -10.25 7.41
N SER A 116 14.38 -10.00 7.13
CA SER A 116 15.14 -10.78 6.15
C SER A 116 15.47 -12.19 6.62
N VAL A 117 15.55 -12.43 7.94
CA VAL A 117 15.81 -13.76 8.49
C VAL A 117 14.57 -14.62 8.40
N SER A 118 13.43 -14.05 8.80
CA SER A 118 12.13 -14.72 8.73
C SER A 118 11.54 -14.76 7.31
N ARG A 119 12.14 -14.04 6.34
CA ARG A 119 11.69 -13.90 4.95
C ARG A 119 10.24 -13.44 4.82
N VAL A 120 9.88 -12.43 5.61
CA VAL A 120 8.55 -11.82 5.63
C VAL A 120 8.61 -10.31 5.44
N PHE A 121 7.56 -9.77 4.84
CA PHE A 121 7.23 -8.35 4.90
C PHE A 121 6.19 -8.11 5.98
N ILE A 122 6.33 -6.99 6.68
CA ILE A 122 5.38 -6.50 7.67
C ILE A 122 4.43 -5.54 6.96
N THR A 123 3.14 -5.81 7.08
CA THR A 123 2.09 -5.02 6.44
C THR A 123 1.25 -4.28 7.46
N ALA A 124 0.79 -3.08 7.12
CA ALA A 124 -0.40 -2.49 7.69
C ALA A 124 -1.61 -3.05 6.93
N ASP A 125 -2.42 -3.86 7.62
CA ASP A 125 -3.56 -4.56 7.03
C ASP A 125 -4.87 -3.78 7.29
N PRO A 126 -5.51 -3.23 6.24
CA PRO A 126 -6.72 -2.42 6.41
C PRO A 126 -7.93 -3.23 6.88
N TYR A 127 -7.96 -4.56 6.71
CA TYR A 127 -9.07 -5.39 7.23
C TYR A 127 -9.08 -5.40 8.76
N THR A 128 -7.90 -5.49 9.36
CA THR A 128 -7.76 -5.62 10.81
C THR A 128 -7.44 -4.30 11.49
N GLY A 129 -6.89 -3.32 10.75
CA GLY A 129 -6.29 -2.11 11.31
C GLY A 129 -5.05 -2.42 12.15
N LYS A 130 -4.41 -3.56 11.91
CA LYS A 130 -3.26 -4.07 12.66
C LYS A 130 -2.11 -4.40 11.71
N GLU A 131 -0.96 -4.64 12.30
CA GLU A 131 0.15 -5.22 11.56
C GLU A 131 -0.08 -6.70 11.31
N ASN A 132 0.34 -7.14 10.12
CA ASN A 132 0.34 -8.53 9.72
C ASN A 132 1.66 -8.87 9.00
N GLN A 133 1.85 -10.14 8.64
CA GLN A 133 3.03 -10.60 7.93
C GLN A 133 2.65 -11.33 6.64
N ILE A 134 3.39 -11.05 5.58
CA ILE A 134 3.28 -11.76 4.30
C ILE A 134 4.64 -12.32 3.92
N LYS A 135 4.67 -13.55 3.38
CA LYS A 135 5.92 -14.21 2.97
C LYS A 135 6.41 -13.66 1.64
N TYR A 136 7.72 -13.70 1.40
CA TYR A 136 8.28 -13.29 0.11
C TYR A 136 7.74 -14.10 -1.08
N GLY A 137 7.31 -15.35 -0.88
CA GLY A 137 6.72 -16.16 -1.95
C GLY A 137 5.24 -15.91 -2.22
N SER A 138 4.60 -14.93 -1.56
CA SER A 138 3.18 -14.65 -1.77
C SER A 138 2.92 -14.09 -3.17
N VAL A 139 1.79 -14.46 -3.77
CA VAL A 139 1.32 -13.88 -5.04
C VAL A 139 0.91 -12.43 -4.84
N ILE A 140 1.24 -11.58 -5.80
CA ILE A 140 0.74 -10.21 -5.88
C ILE A 140 0.05 -9.97 -7.22
N THR A 141 -0.91 -9.05 -7.23
CA THR A 141 -1.62 -8.61 -8.43
C THR A 141 -1.07 -7.29 -8.96
N ASP A 142 -0.54 -6.46 -8.05
CA ASP A 142 -0.07 -5.11 -8.35
C ASP A 142 0.84 -4.57 -7.24
N ILE A 143 1.62 -3.56 -7.58
CA ILE A 143 2.49 -2.84 -6.66
C ILE A 143 2.45 -1.35 -6.97
N CYS A 144 2.41 -0.51 -5.94
CA CYS A 144 2.43 0.95 -6.06
C CYS A 144 3.30 1.57 -4.95
N TYR A 145 4.17 2.51 -5.32
CA TYR A 145 5.16 3.11 -4.41
C TYR A 145 5.45 4.57 -4.77
N SER A 146 5.95 5.33 -3.79
CA SER A 146 6.39 6.72 -4.00
C SER A 146 7.78 6.76 -4.66
N LEU A 147 7.96 7.67 -5.61
CA LEU A 147 9.26 7.97 -6.23
C LEU A 147 10.10 8.97 -5.42
N LYS A 148 9.46 9.74 -4.55
CA LYS A 148 10.08 10.78 -3.70
C LYS A 148 9.86 10.51 -2.22
#